data_AF-Q45305-F1
#
_entry.id   AF-Q45305-F1
#
_cell.length_a   1.000
_cell.length_b   1.000
_cell.length_c   1.000
_cell.angle_alpha   90.00
_cell.angle_beta   90.00
_cell.angle_gamma   90.00
#
_symmetry.space_group_name_H-M   'P 1'
#
loop_
_entity.id
_entity.type
_entity.pdbx_description
1 polymer ?
#
loop_
_entity_poly.entity_id
_entity_poly.type
_entity_poly.pdbx_seq_one_letter_code
_entity_poly.pdbx_strand_id
1 'polypeptide(L)'
;LEFAAGIPGSVGGAVYMNAGAHGSDISRVLVKALILFEDGTIDWLTNEEMAFSYRTSILQNERPGICLEAVLQLEQKERDEIVAQMQKNKDYRKETQPVSNPCAGSIFRNPLPEHAGRLVDEAGLKGHQIGGAKVSEMHGNFIVNAGGATAQDVLDLIAFIQKTIKEKYDIDMHTEVEIIGEKR
;
A
#
# COMPACT_ATOMS: atom_id res chain seq x y z
N LEU A 1 0.38 6.23 -16.55
CA LEU A 1 -0.19 5.42 -15.42
C LEU A 1 0.46 4.03 -15.28
N GLU A 2 1.56 3.79 -15.96
CA GLU A 2 2.29 2.52 -16.01
C GLU A 2 2.71 2.06 -14.60
N PHE A 3 3.04 2.99 -13.71
CA PHE A 3 3.40 2.71 -12.32
C PHE A 3 2.30 1.97 -11.54
N ALA A 4 1.03 2.23 -11.87
CA ALA A 4 -0.12 1.68 -11.16
C ALA A 4 -0.57 0.32 -11.72
N ALA A 5 0.09 -0.20 -12.77
CA ALA A 5 -0.33 -1.40 -13.49
C ALA A 5 -0.45 -2.67 -12.64
N GLY A 6 0.25 -2.69 -11.49
CA GLY A 6 0.20 -3.77 -10.53
C GLY A 6 -0.58 -3.47 -9.26
N ILE A 7 -1.16 -2.29 -9.03
CA ILE A 7 -1.78 -1.94 -7.74
C ILE A 7 -3.22 -2.48 -7.69
N PRO A 8 -3.54 -3.47 -6.85
CA PRO A 8 -4.86 -4.10 -6.83
C PRO A 8 -5.80 -3.34 -5.88
N GLY A 9 -6.39 -2.26 -6.36
CA GLY A 9 -7.32 -1.44 -5.57
C GLY A 9 -8.35 -0.72 -6.43
N SER A 10 -9.15 0.12 -5.80
CA SER A 10 -10.06 1.04 -6.50
C SER A 10 -9.38 2.39 -6.73
N VAL A 11 -9.94 3.19 -7.64
CA VAL A 11 -9.49 4.59 -7.83
C VAL A 11 -9.65 5.39 -6.54
N GLY A 12 -10.79 5.28 -5.85
CA GLY A 12 -11.03 6.00 -4.60
C GLY A 12 -10.02 5.64 -3.50
N GLY A 13 -9.69 4.34 -3.35
CA GLY A 13 -8.65 3.91 -2.41
C GLY A 13 -7.26 4.38 -2.81
N ALA A 14 -6.96 4.43 -4.12
CA ALA A 14 -5.69 4.95 -4.62
C ALA A 14 -5.53 6.46 -4.34
N VAL A 15 -6.61 7.23 -4.49
CA VAL A 15 -6.66 8.65 -4.09
C VAL A 15 -6.48 8.78 -2.58
N TYR A 16 -7.25 8.04 -1.78
CA TYR A 16 -7.17 8.09 -0.31
C TYR A 16 -5.74 7.82 0.21
N MET A 17 -5.07 6.81 -0.35
CA MET A 17 -3.73 6.40 0.09
C MET A 17 -2.57 7.10 -0.62
N ASN A 18 -2.81 7.99 -1.59
CA ASN A 18 -1.79 8.41 -2.55
C ASN A 18 -0.96 7.20 -3.06
N ALA A 19 -1.66 6.22 -3.62
CA ALA A 19 -1.05 4.94 -4.00
C ALA A 19 0.08 5.16 -5.01
N GLY A 20 1.22 4.50 -4.79
CA GLY A 20 2.40 4.72 -5.60
C GLY A 20 3.33 3.52 -5.66
N ALA A 21 4.02 3.39 -6.78
CA ALA A 21 5.00 2.35 -7.07
C ALA A 21 5.97 2.87 -8.14
N HIS A 22 7.11 2.21 -8.31
CA HIS A 22 8.05 2.51 -9.40
C HIS A 22 8.44 4.00 -9.54
N GLY A 23 8.58 4.72 -8.41
CA GLY A 23 9.00 6.12 -8.38
C GLY A 23 7.91 7.15 -8.73
N SER A 24 6.64 6.74 -8.83
CA SER A 24 5.50 7.64 -9.05
C SER A 24 4.33 7.27 -8.13
N ASP A 25 3.37 8.18 -8.01
CA ASP A 25 2.14 8.00 -7.25
C ASP A 25 0.97 8.78 -7.87
N ILE A 26 -0.21 8.71 -7.25
CA ILE A 26 -1.42 9.42 -7.69
C ILE A 26 -1.22 10.94 -7.68
N SER A 27 -0.47 11.49 -6.72
CA SER A 27 -0.19 12.93 -6.64
C SER A 27 0.48 13.49 -7.91
N ARG A 28 1.21 12.66 -8.68
CA ARG A 28 1.86 13.08 -9.94
C ARG A 28 0.90 13.25 -11.12
N VAL A 29 -0.30 12.70 -11.04
CA VAL A 29 -1.24 12.61 -12.17
C VAL A 29 -2.64 13.11 -11.86
N LEU A 30 -2.99 13.28 -10.58
CA LEU A 30 -4.32 13.76 -10.20
C LEU A 30 -4.47 15.26 -10.51
N VAL A 31 -5.56 15.65 -11.14
CA VAL A 31 -5.96 17.06 -11.30
C VAL A 31 -6.87 17.47 -10.16
N LYS A 32 -7.92 16.67 -9.92
CA LYS A 32 -8.89 16.89 -8.85
C LYS A 32 -9.65 15.60 -8.52
N ALA A 33 -10.20 15.52 -7.31
CA ALA A 33 -11.06 14.43 -6.84
C ALA A 33 -12.40 14.97 -6.34
N LEU A 34 -13.49 14.28 -6.65
CA LEU A 34 -14.83 14.59 -6.18
C LEU A 34 -15.07 13.86 -4.86
N ILE A 35 -15.24 14.58 -3.77
CA ILE A 35 -15.32 14.03 -2.42
C ILE A 35 -16.72 14.28 -1.84
N LEU A 36 -17.33 13.23 -1.29
CA LEU A 36 -18.51 13.30 -0.43
C LEU A 36 -18.06 13.39 1.04
N PHE A 37 -18.46 14.45 1.73
CA PHE A 37 -18.18 14.64 3.16
C PHE A 37 -19.32 14.11 4.04
N GLU A 38 -19.04 13.99 5.34
CA GLU A 38 -19.97 13.44 6.32
C GLU A 38 -21.26 14.26 6.47
N ASP A 39 -21.19 15.58 6.26
CA ASP A 39 -22.34 16.48 6.27
C ASP A 39 -23.22 16.37 5.01
N GLY A 40 -22.86 15.48 4.07
CA GLY A 40 -23.56 15.24 2.82
C GLY A 40 -23.17 16.20 1.70
N THR A 41 -22.25 17.15 1.93
CA THR A 41 -21.74 18.02 0.87
C THR A 41 -20.82 17.27 -0.07
N ILE A 42 -20.84 17.68 -1.34
CA ILE A 42 -19.97 17.13 -2.38
C ILE A 42 -19.15 18.28 -2.96
N ASP A 43 -17.83 18.12 -2.97
CA ASP A 43 -16.92 19.16 -3.48
C ASP A 43 -15.78 18.57 -4.31
N TRP A 44 -15.25 19.36 -5.23
CA TRP A 44 -14.04 19.03 -5.96
C TRP A 44 -12.83 19.59 -5.21
N LEU A 45 -11.94 18.70 -4.79
CA LEU A 45 -10.62 19.05 -4.26
C LEU A 45 -9.57 18.95 -5.37
N THR A 46 -8.82 20.02 -5.60
CA THR A 46 -7.67 20.04 -6.51
C THR A 46 -6.51 19.19 -5.96
N ASN A 47 -5.51 18.92 -6.81
CA ASN A 47 -4.29 18.21 -6.40
C ASN A 47 -3.62 18.83 -5.15
N GLU A 48 -3.51 20.16 -5.11
CA GLU A 48 -2.90 20.87 -3.99
C GLU A 48 -3.74 20.74 -2.71
N GLU A 49 -5.06 20.90 -2.82
CA GLU A 49 -5.98 20.78 -1.68
C GLU A 49 -6.09 19.34 -1.15
N MET A 50 -5.75 18.33 -1.95
CA MET A 50 -5.65 16.94 -1.49
C MET A 50 -4.46 16.70 -0.54
N ALA A 51 -3.55 17.68 -0.38
CA ALA A 51 -2.43 17.69 0.57
C ALA A 51 -1.64 16.37 0.59
N PHE A 52 -1.29 15.86 -0.59
CA PHE A 52 -0.61 14.57 -0.70
C PHE A 52 0.81 14.57 -0.13
N SER A 53 1.17 13.47 0.51
CA SER A 53 2.56 13.11 0.81
C SER A 53 2.73 11.59 0.74
N TYR A 54 3.88 11.05 1.17
CA TYR A 54 4.14 9.62 1.07
C TYR A 54 3.09 8.81 1.83
N ARG A 55 2.23 8.11 1.07
CA ARG A 55 1.12 7.28 1.58
C ARG A 55 0.04 8.04 2.35
N THR A 56 -0.11 9.33 2.06
CA THR A 56 -1.01 10.21 2.80
C THR A 56 -1.76 11.14 1.86
N SER A 57 -3.02 11.39 2.21
CA SER A 57 -3.87 12.44 1.65
C SER A 57 -4.63 13.15 2.77
N ILE A 58 -5.20 14.31 2.47
CA ILE A 58 -6.04 15.08 3.39
C ILE A 58 -7.26 14.28 3.92
N LEU A 59 -7.69 13.24 3.18
CA LEU A 59 -8.83 12.40 3.54
C LEU A 59 -8.55 11.50 4.75
N GLN A 60 -7.28 11.28 5.09
CA GLN A 60 -6.88 10.47 6.25
C GLN A 60 -6.87 11.24 7.57
N ASN A 61 -6.96 12.58 7.52
CA ASN A 61 -6.76 13.44 8.67
C ASN A 61 -7.73 14.62 8.76
N GLU A 62 -7.55 15.66 7.97
CA GLU A 62 -8.17 16.97 8.17
C GLU A 62 -9.55 17.08 7.52
N ARG A 63 -9.75 16.41 6.38
CA ARG A 63 -11.02 16.44 5.63
C ARG A 63 -11.47 15.03 5.26
N PRO A 64 -11.83 14.18 6.24
CA PRO A 64 -12.29 12.82 5.97
C PRO A 64 -13.53 12.83 5.07
N GLY A 65 -13.54 11.94 4.08
CA GLY A 65 -14.60 11.87 3.08
C GLY A 65 -14.40 10.71 2.11
N ILE A 66 -15.41 10.49 1.26
CA ILE A 66 -15.43 9.39 0.30
C ILE A 66 -15.14 9.95 -1.10
N CYS A 67 -14.07 9.45 -1.72
CA CYS A 67 -13.76 9.78 -3.12
C CYS A 67 -14.75 9.08 -4.07
N LEU A 68 -15.56 9.88 -4.76
CA LEU A 68 -16.55 9.43 -5.75
C LEU A 68 -15.97 9.35 -7.16
N GLU A 69 -15.13 10.31 -7.54
CA GLU A 69 -14.56 10.44 -8.89
C GLU A 69 -13.17 11.08 -8.83
N ALA A 70 -12.30 10.78 -9.81
CA ALA A 70 -11.01 11.44 -9.97
C ALA A 70 -10.76 11.81 -11.43
N VAL A 71 -10.26 13.03 -11.64
CA VAL A 71 -9.78 13.50 -12.95
C VAL A 71 -8.26 13.39 -12.95
N LEU A 72 -7.72 12.67 -13.93
CA LEU A 72 -6.29 12.44 -14.07
C LEU A 72 -5.77 13.09 -15.35
N GLN A 73 -4.58 13.68 -15.26
CA GLN A 73 -3.84 14.24 -16.39
C GLN A 73 -2.68 13.33 -16.75
N LEU A 74 -2.62 12.93 -18.01
CA LEU A 74 -1.59 12.06 -18.56
C LEU A 74 -0.89 12.75 -19.73
N GLU A 75 0.23 12.16 -20.14
CA GLU A 75 1.02 12.62 -21.27
C GLU A 75 0.85 11.64 -22.43
N GLN A 76 0.54 12.16 -23.62
CA GLN A 76 0.52 11.35 -24.84
C GLN A 76 1.95 10.99 -25.22
N LYS A 77 2.24 9.69 -25.31
CA LYS A 77 3.53 9.14 -25.78
C LYS A 77 3.30 8.01 -26.79
N GLU A 78 4.40 7.47 -27.31
CA GLU A 78 4.37 6.30 -28.18
C GLU A 78 3.77 5.09 -27.47
N ARG A 79 2.81 4.45 -28.13
CA ARG A 79 1.96 3.42 -27.51
C ARG A 79 2.77 2.23 -27.03
N ASP A 80 3.70 1.77 -27.84
CA ASP A 80 4.41 0.52 -27.58
C ASP A 80 5.39 0.67 -26.40
N GLU A 81 5.96 1.87 -26.20
CA GLU A 81 6.78 2.17 -25.02
C GLU A 81 5.94 2.14 -23.73
N ILE A 82 4.76 2.76 -23.74
CA ILE A 82 3.82 2.76 -22.59
C ILE A 82 3.41 1.33 -22.23
N VAL A 83 3.02 0.54 -23.25
CA VAL A 83 2.57 -0.84 -23.06
C VAL A 83 3.72 -1.71 -22.54
N ALA A 84 4.94 -1.56 -23.08
CA ALA A 84 6.11 -2.30 -22.62
C ALA A 84 6.43 -1.98 -21.14
N GLN A 85 6.38 -0.71 -20.75
CA GLN A 85 6.63 -0.31 -19.36
C GLN A 85 5.54 -0.80 -18.40
N MET A 86 4.27 -0.78 -18.83
CA MET A 86 3.16 -1.36 -18.07
C MET A 86 3.36 -2.87 -17.86
N GLN A 87 3.74 -3.60 -18.92
CA GLN A 87 3.96 -5.04 -18.87
C GLN A 87 5.15 -5.38 -17.95
N LYS A 88 6.26 -4.64 -18.07
CA LYS A 88 7.41 -4.76 -17.18
C LYS A 88 7.03 -4.61 -15.70
N ASN A 89 6.19 -3.64 -15.37
CA ASN A 89 5.74 -3.44 -13.98
C ASN A 89 4.83 -4.58 -13.49
N LYS A 90 3.98 -5.13 -14.37
CA LYS A 90 3.16 -6.32 -14.05
C LYS A 90 4.03 -7.55 -13.80
N ASP A 91 5.05 -7.76 -14.62
CA ASP A 91 5.94 -8.92 -14.48
C ASP A 91 6.83 -8.78 -13.25
N TYR A 92 7.36 -7.59 -12.97
CA TYR A 92 8.03 -7.29 -11.70
C TYR A 92 7.16 -7.68 -10.48
N ARG A 93 5.88 -7.32 -10.49
CA ARG A 93 4.97 -7.68 -9.39
C ARG A 93 4.83 -9.21 -9.26
N LYS A 94 4.68 -9.93 -10.37
CA LYS A 94 4.55 -11.40 -10.34
C LYS A 94 5.83 -12.08 -9.83
N GLU A 95 6.98 -11.53 -10.15
CA GLU A 95 8.29 -12.08 -9.79
C GLU A 95 8.69 -11.78 -8.34
N THR A 96 8.20 -10.67 -7.77
CA THR A 96 8.67 -10.18 -6.47
C THR A 96 7.61 -10.15 -5.37
N GLN A 97 6.33 -10.36 -5.69
CA GLN A 97 5.24 -10.28 -4.72
C GLN A 97 4.33 -11.52 -4.80
N PRO A 98 3.74 -11.95 -3.67
CA PRO A 98 2.89 -13.14 -3.63
C PRO A 98 1.69 -13.01 -4.58
N VAL A 99 1.54 -14.00 -5.46
CA VAL A 99 0.42 -14.11 -6.43
C VAL A 99 -0.57 -15.21 -6.04
N SER A 100 -0.08 -16.30 -5.43
CA SER A 100 -0.86 -17.52 -5.15
C SER A 100 -1.76 -17.43 -3.92
N ASN A 101 -1.45 -16.53 -2.98
CA ASN A 101 -2.13 -16.43 -1.70
C ASN A 101 -2.77 -15.05 -1.52
N PRO A 102 -3.97 -14.96 -0.91
CA PRO A 102 -4.56 -13.68 -0.53
C PRO A 102 -3.63 -12.89 0.41
N CYS A 103 -3.49 -11.60 0.18
CA CYS A 103 -2.74 -10.66 1.03
C CYS A 103 -3.27 -9.23 0.86
N ALA A 104 -2.99 -8.34 1.82
CA ALA A 104 -3.48 -6.96 1.83
C ALA A 104 -2.56 -5.96 1.10
N GLY A 105 -1.36 -6.37 0.70
CA GLY A 105 -0.31 -5.47 0.21
C GLY A 105 0.90 -5.43 1.16
N SER A 106 1.66 -4.34 1.09
CA SER A 106 2.75 -4.09 2.02
C SER A 106 2.20 -3.79 3.41
N ILE A 107 2.72 -4.49 4.41
CA ILE A 107 2.24 -4.39 5.80
C ILE A 107 2.80 -3.15 6.49
N PHE A 108 4.07 -2.83 6.27
CA PHE A 108 4.77 -1.73 6.92
C PHE A 108 5.17 -0.64 5.93
N ARG A 109 5.20 0.59 6.45
CA ARG A 109 5.90 1.71 5.81
C ARG A 109 7.40 1.43 5.78
N ASN A 110 8.08 1.95 4.78
CA ASN A 110 9.54 1.89 4.73
C ASN A 110 10.13 2.90 5.73
N PRO A 111 10.93 2.46 6.72
CA PRO A 111 11.66 3.37 7.61
C PRO A 111 12.88 3.93 6.86
N LEU A 112 12.66 4.97 6.04
CA LEU A 112 13.69 5.50 5.14
C LEU A 112 14.99 5.87 5.89
N PRO A 113 16.18 5.60 5.30
CA PRO A 113 16.41 5.12 3.95
C PRO A 113 16.24 3.60 3.78
N GLU A 114 15.88 2.88 4.83
CA GLU A 114 15.70 1.43 4.79
C GLU A 114 14.37 1.01 4.14
N HIS A 115 14.32 -0.26 3.75
CA HIS A 115 13.12 -0.88 3.21
C HIS A 115 12.62 -1.96 4.17
N ALA A 116 11.36 -1.86 4.59
CA ALA A 116 10.79 -2.78 5.56
C ALA A 116 10.89 -4.24 5.08
N GLY A 117 10.67 -4.49 3.78
CA GLY A 117 10.81 -5.82 3.21
C GLY A 117 12.21 -6.41 3.33
N ARG A 118 13.25 -5.58 3.20
CA ARG A 118 14.65 -5.99 3.36
C ARG A 118 14.96 -6.27 4.83
N LEU A 119 14.54 -5.40 5.73
CA LEU A 119 14.74 -5.58 7.17
C LEU A 119 14.14 -6.90 7.66
N VAL A 120 12.92 -7.23 7.21
CA VAL A 120 12.23 -8.49 7.56
C VAL A 120 12.92 -9.71 6.94
N ASP A 121 13.43 -9.59 5.71
CA ASP A 121 14.20 -10.66 5.05
C ASP A 121 15.53 -10.94 5.78
N GLU A 122 16.31 -9.91 6.04
CA GLU A 122 17.59 -10.00 6.76
C GLU A 122 17.41 -10.40 8.24
N ALA A 123 16.24 -10.14 8.83
CA ALA A 123 15.87 -10.67 10.14
C ALA A 123 15.57 -12.18 10.11
N GLY A 124 15.51 -12.82 8.93
CA GLY A 124 15.23 -14.25 8.78
C GLY A 124 13.76 -14.61 9.02
N LEU A 125 12.84 -13.66 8.79
CA LEU A 125 11.42 -13.83 9.11
C LEU A 125 10.56 -14.29 7.94
N LYS A 126 11.12 -14.42 6.73
CA LYS A 126 10.39 -15.03 5.61
C LYS A 126 9.94 -16.45 5.99
N GLY A 127 8.68 -16.76 5.69
CA GLY A 127 8.07 -18.03 6.06
C GLY A 127 7.66 -18.17 7.53
N HIS A 128 7.96 -17.20 8.40
CA HIS A 128 7.50 -17.22 9.78
C HIS A 128 5.96 -17.17 9.84
N GLN A 129 5.36 -18.04 10.65
CA GLN A 129 3.92 -18.28 10.66
C GLN A 129 3.35 -18.23 12.09
N ILE A 130 2.22 -17.56 12.25
CA ILE A 130 1.38 -17.59 13.45
C ILE A 130 -0.04 -17.91 13.01
N GLY A 131 -0.64 -18.98 13.53
CA GLY A 131 -1.95 -19.45 13.07
C GLY A 131 -1.97 -19.71 11.56
N GLY A 132 -2.94 -19.13 10.86
CA GLY A 132 -3.01 -19.16 9.39
C GLY A 132 -2.25 -18.03 8.68
N ALA A 133 -1.71 -17.05 9.41
CA ALA A 133 -0.99 -15.91 8.85
C ALA A 133 0.51 -16.22 8.72
N LYS A 134 1.11 -15.89 7.57
CA LYS A 134 2.52 -16.18 7.31
C LYS A 134 3.22 -15.03 6.59
N VAL A 135 4.47 -14.73 6.95
CA VAL A 135 5.32 -13.83 6.14
C VAL A 135 5.59 -14.51 4.80
N SER A 136 5.33 -13.82 3.70
CA SER A 136 5.56 -14.36 2.36
C SER A 136 7.01 -14.81 2.18
N GLU A 137 7.18 -16.01 1.63
CA GLU A 137 8.51 -16.53 1.23
C GLU A 137 9.16 -15.64 0.15
N MET A 138 8.35 -14.93 -0.62
CA MET A 138 8.82 -14.10 -1.73
C MET A 138 9.25 -12.70 -1.26
N HIS A 139 8.48 -12.10 -0.33
CA HIS A 139 8.68 -10.70 0.06
C HIS A 139 8.40 -10.45 1.54
N GLY A 140 9.41 -10.01 2.29
CA GLY A 140 9.31 -9.83 3.75
C GLY A 140 8.24 -8.84 4.20
N ASN A 141 7.89 -7.84 3.38
CA ASN A 141 6.85 -6.87 3.73
C ASN A 141 5.41 -7.34 3.45
N PHE A 142 5.17 -8.60 3.09
CA PHE A 142 3.83 -9.12 2.83
C PHE A 142 3.50 -10.23 3.82
N ILE A 143 2.35 -10.13 4.46
CA ILE A 143 1.73 -11.25 5.18
C ILE A 143 0.67 -11.85 4.26
N VAL A 144 0.74 -13.17 4.05
CA VAL A 144 -0.22 -13.94 3.28
C VAL A 144 -1.14 -14.72 4.21
N ASN A 145 -2.38 -14.90 3.78
CA ASN A 145 -3.25 -15.93 4.34
C ASN A 145 -2.82 -17.28 3.77
N ALA A 146 -2.10 -18.07 4.57
CA ALA A 146 -1.63 -19.41 4.19
C ALA A 146 -2.74 -20.48 4.30
N GLY A 147 -3.93 -20.09 4.77
CA GLY A 147 -5.09 -20.94 4.98
C GLY A 147 -5.67 -20.72 6.38
N GLY A 148 -6.92 -20.26 6.45
CA GLY A 148 -7.63 -20.10 7.72
C GLY A 148 -7.11 -18.97 8.63
N ALA A 149 -6.32 -18.02 8.12
CA ALA A 149 -5.81 -16.92 8.92
C ALA A 149 -6.95 -16.08 9.53
N THR A 150 -6.86 -15.83 10.84
CA THR A 150 -7.73 -14.87 11.52
C THR A 150 -7.11 -13.46 11.51
N ALA A 151 -7.91 -12.44 11.81
CA ALA A 151 -7.37 -11.10 12.03
C ALA A 151 -6.37 -11.08 13.21
N GLN A 152 -6.61 -11.86 14.26
CA GLN A 152 -5.70 -11.97 15.40
C GLN A 152 -4.35 -12.56 14.99
N ASP A 153 -4.35 -13.60 14.15
CA ASP A 153 -3.12 -14.21 13.63
C ASP A 153 -2.23 -13.17 12.92
N VAL A 154 -2.87 -12.31 12.10
CA VAL A 154 -2.18 -11.24 11.38
C VAL A 154 -1.66 -10.17 12.34
N LEU A 155 -2.44 -9.77 13.34
CA LEU A 155 -2.04 -8.79 14.35
C LEU A 155 -0.87 -9.29 15.21
N ASP A 156 -0.93 -10.55 15.64
CA ASP A 156 0.15 -11.19 16.41
C ASP A 156 1.43 -11.27 15.58
N LEU A 157 1.31 -11.60 14.29
CA LEU A 157 2.44 -11.64 13.38
C LEU A 157 3.03 -10.24 13.12
N ILE A 158 2.19 -9.21 12.96
CA ILE A 158 2.64 -7.82 12.87
C ILE A 158 3.44 -7.43 14.12
N ALA A 159 2.89 -7.69 15.31
CA ALA A 159 3.55 -7.35 16.58
C ALA A 159 4.88 -8.12 16.76
N PHE A 160 4.92 -9.39 16.39
CA PHE A 160 6.13 -10.20 16.43
C PHE A 160 7.22 -9.66 15.51
N ILE A 161 6.86 -9.29 14.28
CA ILE A 161 7.78 -8.68 13.32
C ILE A 161 8.31 -7.35 13.87
N GLN A 162 7.44 -6.45 14.34
CA GLN A 162 7.84 -5.16 14.90
C GLN A 162 8.84 -5.33 16.06
N LYS A 163 8.53 -6.24 17.00
CA LYS A 163 9.42 -6.58 18.11
C LYS A 163 10.79 -7.05 17.62
N THR A 164 10.81 -7.99 16.68
CA THR A 164 12.05 -8.57 16.15
C THR A 164 12.92 -7.52 15.44
N ILE A 165 12.31 -6.64 14.65
CA ILE A 165 13.03 -5.56 13.96
C ILE A 165 13.56 -4.52 14.94
N LYS A 166 12.77 -4.17 15.97
CA LYS A 166 13.21 -3.27 17.04
C LYS A 166 14.39 -3.85 17.81
N GLU A 167 14.35 -5.13 18.17
CA GLU A 167 15.46 -5.78 18.89
C GLU A 167 16.74 -5.89 18.06
N LYS A 168 16.63 -6.15 16.74
CA LYS A 168 17.80 -6.38 15.88
C LYS A 168 18.42 -5.10 15.31
N TYR A 169 17.61 -4.09 15.01
CA TYR A 169 18.04 -2.89 14.29
C TYR A 169 17.73 -1.58 15.04
N ASP A 170 17.09 -1.64 16.19
CA ASP A 170 16.59 -0.47 16.94
C ASP A 170 15.62 0.43 16.13
N ILE A 171 14.91 -0.16 15.16
CA ILE A 171 13.96 0.54 14.28
C ILE A 171 12.52 0.20 14.68
N ASP A 172 11.72 1.24 14.94
CA ASP A 172 10.28 1.11 15.13
C ASP A 172 9.56 1.12 13.77
N MET A 173 8.99 -0.03 13.39
CA MET A 173 8.20 -0.11 12.16
C MET A 173 6.76 0.29 12.39
N HIS A 174 6.24 1.14 11.50
CA HIS A 174 4.83 1.54 11.50
C HIS A 174 4.06 0.82 10.39
N THR A 175 2.86 0.36 10.71
CA THR A 175 1.99 -0.28 9.72
C THR A 175 1.55 0.72 8.65
N GLU A 176 1.55 0.24 7.41
CA GLU A 176 0.93 0.88 6.26
C GLU A 176 -0.48 0.33 6.03
N VAL A 177 -0.68 -0.96 6.32
CA VAL A 177 -2.00 -1.58 6.29
C VAL A 177 -2.91 -0.94 7.35
N GLU A 178 -4.12 -0.59 6.96
CA GLU A 178 -5.13 -0.01 7.85
C GLU A 178 -5.82 -1.13 8.64
N ILE A 179 -5.73 -1.06 9.97
CA ILE A 179 -6.36 -2.01 10.89
C ILE A 179 -7.67 -1.40 11.36
N ILE A 180 -8.79 -1.99 10.95
CA ILE A 180 -10.13 -1.56 11.33
C ILE A 180 -10.83 -2.62 12.20
N GLY A 181 -11.80 -2.18 12.98
CA GLY A 181 -12.59 -3.03 13.88
C GLY A 181 -12.37 -2.73 15.36
N GLU A 182 -13.07 -3.48 16.21
CA GLU A 182 -13.04 -3.30 17.66
C GLU A 182 -11.87 -4.05 18.31
N LYS A 183 -11.36 -3.52 19.42
CA LYS A 183 -10.46 -4.26 20.31
C LYS A 183 -11.30 -5.34 21.01
N ARG A 184 -10.94 -6.61 20.81
CA ARG A 184 -11.56 -7.73 21.53
C ARG A 184 -11.03 -7.83 22.96
#